data_AF-A0A5C5WUE0-F1
#
_entry.id   AF-A0A5C5WUE0-F1
#
_cell.length_a   1.000
_cell.length_b   1.000
_cell.length_c   1.000
_cell.angle_alpha   90.00
_cell.angle_beta   90.00
_cell.angle_gamma   90.00
#
_symmetry.space_group_name_H-M   'P 1'
#
loop_
_entity.id
_entity.type
_entity.pdbx_description
1 polymer ?
#
loop_
_entity_poly.entity_id
_entity_poly.type
_entity_poly.pdbx_seq_one_letter_code
_entity_poly.pdbx_strand_id
1 'polypeptide(L)'
;MSQKRKVTVNDCSDCGVCCLHMGYPPYVGGPPFEAGEPREHATPEPAWREMPEPLRAELLAYIDQYQPPESDIDGPCVWYNQETRLCKHHHHRPSVCRDFQAGSRGCLSWRDVYEIETP
;
A
#
# COMPACT_ATOMS: atom_id res chain seq x y z
N MET A 1 -18.63 -17.01 -15.29
CA MET A 1 -17.43 -16.71 -16.10
C MET A 1 -16.93 -15.34 -15.65
N SER A 2 -15.90 -15.28 -14.80
CA SER A 2 -15.27 -14.01 -14.42
C SER A 2 -14.55 -13.45 -15.64
N GLN A 3 -14.99 -12.30 -16.11
CA GLN A 3 -14.34 -11.59 -17.20
C GLN A 3 -13.07 -10.95 -16.63
N LYS A 4 -11.91 -11.49 -17.02
CA LYS A 4 -10.61 -10.96 -16.61
C LYS A 4 -10.38 -9.59 -17.27
N ARG A 5 -9.72 -8.67 -16.56
CA ARG A 5 -9.69 -7.23 -16.90
C ARG A 5 -8.32 -6.80 -17.43
N LYS A 6 -8.27 -6.17 -18.62
CA LYS A 6 -7.03 -5.69 -19.27
C LYS A 6 -6.60 -4.31 -18.80
N VAL A 7 -5.35 -4.17 -18.34
CA VAL A 7 -4.72 -2.92 -17.88
C VAL A 7 -3.33 -2.77 -18.48
N THR A 8 -3.02 -1.64 -19.13
CA THR A 8 -1.69 -1.44 -19.73
C THR A 8 -0.56 -1.48 -18.68
N VAL A 9 0.63 -1.90 -19.11
CA VAL A 9 1.79 -2.16 -18.24
C VAL A 9 2.15 -0.94 -17.37
N ASN A 10 1.97 0.28 -17.90
CA ASN A 10 2.32 1.53 -17.21
C ASN A 10 1.12 2.25 -16.58
N ASP A 11 -0.10 1.73 -16.72
CA ASP A 11 -1.28 2.39 -16.19
C ASP A 11 -1.54 1.98 -14.74
N CYS A 12 -1.40 2.96 -13.85
CA CYS A 12 -1.73 2.86 -12.42
C CYS A 12 -3.08 3.50 -12.11
N SER A 13 -3.85 3.91 -13.11
CA SER A 13 -5.13 4.61 -12.91
C SER A 13 -6.27 3.67 -12.52
N ASP A 14 -6.10 2.35 -12.68
CA ASP A 14 -7.23 1.45 -12.59
C ASP A 14 -6.93 0.03 -12.09
N CYS A 15 -5.69 -0.37 -11.74
CA CYS A 15 -5.46 -1.72 -11.18
C CYS A 15 -5.43 -1.74 -9.65
N GLY A 16 -4.78 -0.75 -9.02
CA GLY A 16 -4.65 -0.67 -7.57
C GLY A 16 -3.89 -1.82 -6.90
N VAL A 17 -3.22 -2.67 -7.68
CA VAL A 17 -2.69 -3.97 -7.20
C VAL A 17 -1.67 -3.83 -6.06
N CYS A 18 -0.90 -2.74 -6.07
CA CYS A 18 0.06 -2.41 -5.02
C CYS A 18 -0.59 -2.04 -3.68
N CYS A 19 -1.92 -1.88 -3.63
CA CYS A 19 -2.66 -1.57 -2.42
C CYS A 19 -3.50 -2.74 -1.90
N LEU A 20 -3.61 -3.87 -2.62
CA LEU A 20 -4.57 -4.93 -2.29
C LEU A 20 -4.16 -5.85 -1.13
N HIS A 21 -2.90 -5.83 -0.72
CA HIS A 21 -2.33 -6.77 0.25
C HIS A 21 -1.47 -6.11 1.34
N MET A 22 -1.54 -4.79 1.50
CA MET A 22 -0.64 -4.04 2.39
C MET A 22 -1.20 -3.82 3.80
N GLY A 23 -2.52 -3.91 4.01
CA GLY A 23 -3.20 -3.51 5.25
C GLY A 23 -3.20 -1.99 5.51
N TYR A 24 -2.02 -1.37 5.54
CA TYR A 24 -1.81 0.08 5.66
C TYR A 24 -0.50 0.51 4.97
N PRO A 25 -0.23 1.81 4.76
CA PRO A 25 0.99 2.25 4.10
C PRO A 25 2.23 1.99 4.98
N PRO A 26 3.24 1.24 4.49
CA PRO A 26 4.41 0.86 5.29
C PRO A 26 5.48 1.96 5.30
N TYR A 27 5.42 2.87 6.27
CA TYR A 27 6.44 3.91 6.40
C TYR A 27 7.72 3.38 7.03
N VAL A 28 8.87 3.69 6.42
CA VAL A 28 10.18 3.38 7.02
C VAL A 28 10.43 4.33 8.18
N GLY A 29 10.68 3.75 9.37
CA GLY A 29 10.87 4.52 10.60
C GLY A 29 9.61 5.21 11.10
N GLY A 30 8.45 4.87 10.53
CA GLY A 30 7.13 5.24 11.06
C GLY A 30 6.47 4.07 11.79
N PRO A 31 5.51 4.35 12.68
CA PRO A 31 4.67 3.32 13.31
C PRO A 31 3.70 2.63 12.31
N PRO A 32 3.26 1.38 12.60
CA PRO A 32 3.70 0.55 13.71
C PRO A 32 5.03 -0.12 13.36
N PHE A 33 5.97 0.01 14.28
CA PHE A 33 7.17 -0.81 14.24
C PHE A 33 6.74 -2.25 14.53
N GLU A 34 7.14 -3.22 13.70
CA GLU A 34 6.85 -4.63 13.96
C GLU A 34 7.19 -4.97 15.42
N ALA A 35 6.23 -5.60 16.10
CA ALA A 35 6.31 -5.97 17.50
C ALA A 35 7.52 -6.89 17.73
N GLY A 36 8.67 -6.33 18.12
CA GLY A 36 9.83 -7.14 18.44
C GLY A 36 11.07 -6.38 18.84
N GLU A 37 11.51 -5.39 18.05
CA GLU A 37 12.82 -4.76 18.27
C GLU A 37 12.75 -3.24 18.08
N PRO A 38 12.89 -2.43 19.14
CA PRO A 38 13.02 -0.99 19.00
C PRO A 38 14.31 -0.68 18.22
N ARG A 39 14.18 -0.25 16.95
CA ARG A 39 15.28 0.42 16.27
C ARG A 39 15.37 1.82 16.82
N GLU A 40 16.05 1.97 17.94
CA GLU A 40 16.41 3.18 18.68
C GLU A 40 16.99 4.34 17.82
N HIS A 41 17.18 4.15 16.50
CA HIS A 41 17.73 5.12 15.56
C HIS A 41 17.01 5.21 14.20
N ALA A 42 15.80 4.63 14.04
CA ALA A 42 15.08 4.77 12.77
C ALA A 42 14.54 6.20 12.59
N THR A 43 15.24 7.00 11.78
CA THR A 43 14.73 8.33 11.39
C THR A 43 13.54 8.14 10.45
N PRO A 44 12.36 8.72 10.76
CA PRO A 44 11.20 8.60 9.88
C PRO A 44 11.51 9.18 8.50
N GLU A 45 11.10 8.47 7.45
CA GLU A 45 11.29 8.93 6.08
C GLU A 45 10.62 10.31 5.82
N PRO A 46 11.10 11.10 4.83
CA PRO A 46 10.56 12.44 4.57
C PRO A 46 9.04 12.47 4.38
N ALA A 47 8.48 11.49 3.66
CA ALA A 47 7.05 11.38 3.41
C ALA A 47 6.22 11.29 4.71
N TRP A 48 6.75 10.67 5.76
CA TRP A 48 6.10 10.63 7.08
C TRP A 48 6.12 11.98 7.79
N ARG A 49 7.26 12.68 7.72
CA ARG A 49 7.47 13.98 8.37
C ARG A 49 6.63 15.08 7.73
N GLU A 50 6.49 15.02 6.41
CA GLU A 50 5.74 15.98 5.60
C GLU A 50 4.23 15.69 5.57
N MET A 51 3.79 14.53 6.07
CA MET A 51 2.38 14.20 6.15
C MET A 51 1.65 15.16 7.11
N PRO A 52 0.48 15.71 6.71
CA PRO A 52 -0.35 16.51 7.59
C PRO A 52 -0.67 15.76 8.89
N GLU A 53 -0.60 16.47 10.02
CA GLU A 53 -0.82 15.88 11.34
C GLU A 53 -2.16 15.14 11.47
N PRO A 54 -3.30 15.67 10.98
CA PRO A 54 -4.57 14.95 11.06
C PRO A 54 -4.56 13.61 10.31
N LEU A 55 -3.96 13.58 9.11
CA LEU A 55 -3.84 12.36 8.31
C LEU A 55 -2.94 11.32 8.99
N ARG A 56 -1.87 11.79 9.63
CA ARG A 56 -0.98 10.93 10.42
C ARG A 56 -1.68 10.36 11.64
N ALA A 57 -2.47 11.18 12.35
CA ALA A 57 -3.25 10.74 13.51
C ALA A 57 -4.32 9.71 13.13
N GLU A 58 -5.02 9.91 12.01
CA GLU A 58 -5.98 8.92 11.48
C GLU A 58 -5.31 7.59 11.15
N LEU A 59 -4.15 7.63 10.49
CA LEU A 59 -3.40 6.42 10.15
C LEU A 59 -2.92 5.69 11.43
N LEU A 60 -2.40 6.42 12.41
CA LEU A 60 -2.00 5.89 13.72
C LEU A 60 -3.17 5.21 14.45
N ALA A 61 -4.34 5.84 14.45
CA ALA A 61 -5.53 5.29 15.09
C ALA A 61 -6.01 4.00 14.40
N TYR A 62 -5.90 3.93 13.07
CA TYR A 62 -6.19 2.70 12.31
C TYR A 62 -5.21 1.58 12.68
N ILE A 63 -3.92 1.90 12.70
CA ILE A 63 -2.84 0.98 13.03
C ILE A 63 -3.02 0.36 14.43
N ASP A 64 -3.36 1.17 15.43
CA ASP A 64 -3.57 0.71 16.81
C ASP A 64 -4.71 -0.32 16.93
N GLN A 65 -5.69 -0.22 16.03
CA GLN A 65 -6.86 -1.11 15.97
C GLN A 65 -6.71 -2.23 14.93
N TYR A 66 -5.60 -2.24 14.16
CA TYR A 66 -5.42 -3.16 13.06
C TYR A 66 -5.17 -4.57 13.59
N GLN A 67 -6.02 -5.50 13.15
CA GLN A 67 -5.86 -6.93 13.39
C GLN A 67 -5.51 -7.58 12.06
N PRO A 68 -4.29 -8.12 11.89
CA PRO A 68 -3.95 -8.82 10.67
C PRO A 68 -4.88 -10.02 10.48
N PRO A 69 -5.34 -10.28 9.25
CA PRO A 69 -6.13 -11.47 8.96
C PRO A 69 -5.30 -12.74 9.19
N GLU A 70 -5.95 -13.88 9.40
CA GLU A 70 -5.27 -15.18 9.55
C GLU A 70 -4.58 -15.68 8.26
N SER A 71 -4.76 -14.97 7.14
CA SER A 71 -4.11 -15.26 5.86
C SER A 71 -2.69 -14.69 5.80
N ASP A 72 -1.85 -15.24 4.92
CA ASP A 72 -0.48 -14.78 4.64
C ASP A 72 -0.38 -13.34 4.07
N ILE A 73 -1.49 -12.63 3.90
CA ILE A 73 -1.55 -11.27 3.35
C ILE A 73 -2.43 -10.36 4.22
N ASP A 74 -1.97 -9.14 4.45
CA ASP A 74 -2.59 -8.13 5.35
C ASP A 74 -3.90 -7.50 4.82
N GLY A 75 -4.41 -7.98 3.68
CA GLY A 75 -5.60 -7.44 3.01
C GLY A 75 -5.41 -6.02 2.43
N PRO A 76 -6.48 -5.36 1.97
CA PRO A 76 -6.37 -4.06 1.30
C PRO A 76 -5.88 -2.97 2.25
N CYS A 77 -5.00 -2.12 1.74
CA CYS A 77 -4.54 -0.91 2.40
C CYS A 77 -5.71 -0.02 2.83
N VAL A 78 -5.69 0.56 4.03
CA VAL A 78 -6.68 1.57 4.48
C VAL A 78 -6.81 2.76 3.53
N TRP A 79 -5.72 3.10 2.82
CA TRP A 79 -5.70 4.15 1.80
C TRP A 79 -6.19 3.70 0.43
N TYR A 80 -6.54 2.43 0.25
CA TYR A 80 -7.14 1.94 -0.99
C TYR A 80 -8.59 2.41 -1.09
N ASN A 81 -8.95 3.01 -2.23
CA ASN A 81 -10.33 3.23 -2.60
C ASN A 81 -10.77 2.09 -3.53
N GLN A 82 -11.71 1.25 -3.08
CA GLN A 82 -12.17 0.08 -3.85
C GLN A 82 -12.96 0.46 -5.11
N GLU A 83 -13.66 1.60 -5.11
CA GLU A 83 -14.48 2.04 -6.23
C GLU A 83 -13.60 2.56 -7.37
N THR A 84 -12.69 3.49 -7.06
CA THR A 84 -11.79 4.10 -8.05
C THR A 84 -10.55 3.26 -8.31
N ARG A 85 -10.21 2.36 -7.38
CA ARG A 85 -9.01 1.49 -7.37
C ARG A 85 -7.70 2.29 -7.32
N LEU A 86 -7.78 3.45 -6.66
CA LEU A 86 -6.67 4.38 -6.47
C LEU A 86 -6.34 4.56 -4.99
N CYS A 87 -5.11 5.00 -4.73
CA CYS A 87 -4.69 5.44 -3.40
C CYS A 87 -5.32 6.80 -3.08
N LYS A 88 -6.07 6.90 -1.97
CA LYS A 88 -6.71 8.13 -1.47
C LYS A 88 -5.69 9.24 -1.20
N HIS A 89 -4.48 8.89 -0.75
CA HIS A 89 -3.43 9.83 -0.37
C HIS A 89 -2.16 9.64 -1.20
N HIS A 90 -2.32 9.58 -2.54
CA HIS A 90 -1.24 9.32 -3.50
C HIS A 90 0.01 10.20 -3.29
N HIS A 91 -0.18 11.47 -2.92
CA HIS A 91 0.91 12.41 -2.68
C HIS A 91 1.67 12.20 -1.37
N HIS A 92 1.08 11.49 -0.40
CA HIS A 92 1.68 11.25 0.91
C HIS A 92 2.31 9.87 1.03
N ARG A 93 2.09 8.97 0.07
CA ARG A 93 2.61 7.58 0.07
C ARG A 93 4.07 7.44 0.55
N PRO A 94 4.40 6.35 1.26
CA PRO A 94 5.78 6.06 1.64
C PRO A 94 6.64 5.79 0.40
N SER A 95 7.97 5.89 0.56
CA SER A 95 8.98 5.62 -0.46
C SER A 95 8.72 4.30 -1.20
N VAL A 96 8.54 3.20 -0.48
CA VAL A 96 8.27 1.88 -1.10
C VAL A 96 7.04 1.87 -2.01
N CYS A 97 6.00 2.63 -1.67
CA CYS A 97 4.81 2.76 -2.52
C CYS A 97 5.04 3.68 -3.74
N ARG A 98 6.01 4.60 -3.69
CA ARG A 98 6.40 5.46 -4.82
C ARG A 98 7.35 4.74 -5.76
N ASP A 99 8.27 3.96 -5.19
CA ASP A 99 9.33 3.24 -5.91
C ASP A 99 8.81 1.96 -6.57
N PHE A 100 7.60 1.52 -6.19
CA PHE A 100 6.92 0.41 -6.85
C PHE A 100 6.54 0.77 -8.29
N GLN A 101 7.45 0.45 -9.22
CA GLN A 101 7.30 0.78 -10.62
C GLN A 101 6.20 -0.05 -11.30
N ALA A 102 5.29 0.63 -11.98
CA ALA A 102 4.29 0.03 -12.86
C ALA A 102 4.97 -0.84 -13.92
N GLY A 103 4.49 -2.08 -14.08
CA GLY A 103 5.06 -2.99 -15.07
C GLY A 103 6.40 -3.63 -14.69
N SER A 104 6.94 -3.32 -13.50
CA SER A 104 8.04 -4.10 -12.94
C SER A 104 7.64 -5.58 -12.77
N ARG A 105 8.64 -6.46 -12.63
CA ARG A 105 8.39 -7.88 -12.37
C ARG A 105 7.46 -8.09 -11.17
N GLY A 106 7.65 -7.33 -10.08
CA GLY A 106 6.76 -7.37 -8.92
C GLY A 106 5.33 -6.95 -9.24
N CYS A 107 5.15 -5.87 -10.01
CA CYS A 107 3.83 -5.43 -10.48
C CYS A 107 3.13 -6.51 -11.31
N LEU A 108 3.82 -7.11 -12.28
CA LEU A 108 3.26 -8.15 -13.15
C LEU A 108 2.92 -9.42 -12.38
N SER A 109 3.79 -9.86 -11.46
CA SER A 109 3.51 -11.03 -10.61
C SER A 109 2.28 -10.82 -9.73
N TRP A 110 2.11 -9.64 -9.13
CA TRP A 110 0.91 -9.34 -8.37
C TRP A 110 -0.34 -9.22 -9.24
N ARG A 111 -0.24 -8.67 -10.46
CA ARG A 111 -1.37 -8.65 -11.40
C ARG A 111 -1.83 -10.06 -11.76
N ASP A 112 -0.91 -11.00 -11.94
CA ASP A 112 -1.23 -12.41 -12.21
C ASP A 112 -1.95 -13.08 -11.03
N VAL A 113 -1.46 -12.88 -9.79
CA VAL A 113 -2.10 -13.38 -8.56
C VAL A 113 -3.55 -12.90 -8.43
N TYR A 114 -3.82 -11.65 -8.80
CA TYR A 114 -5.17 -11.05 -8.77
C TYR A 114 -5.94 -11.18 -10.09
N GLU A 115 -5.45 -11.99 -11.02
CA GLU A 115 -6.06 -12.23 -12.34
C GLU A 115 -6.37 -10.95 -13.14
N ILE A 116 -5.53 -9.93 -12.98
CA ILE A 116 -5.57 -8.68 -13.76
C ILE A 116 -4.77 -8.92 -15.05
N GLU A 117 -5.47 -8.95 -16.18
CA GLU A 117 -4.82 -9.11 -17.48
C GLU A 117 -3.96 -7.89 -17.80
N THR A 118 -2.73 -8.12 -18.23
CA THR A 118 -1.93 -7.10 -18.92
C THR A 118 -2.04 -7.32 -20.42
N PRO A 119 -2.19 -6.27 -21.24
CA PRO A 119 -2.19 -6.39 -22.70
C PRO A 119 -0.82 -6.83 -23.23
#